data_AF-A0AA36CAB4-F1
#
_entry.id   AF-A0AA36CAB4-F1
#
_cell.length_a   1.000
_cell.length_b   1.000
_cell.length_c   1.000
_cell.angle_alpha   90.00
_cell.angle_beta   90.00
_cell.angle_gamma   90.00
#
_symmetry.space_group_name_H-M   'P 1'
#
loop_
_entity.id
_entity.type
_entity.pdbx_description
1 polymer ?
#
loop_
_entity_poly.entity_id
_entity_poly.type
_entity_poly.pdbx_seq_one_letter_code
_entity_poly.pdbx_strand_id
1 'polypeptide(L)'
;MKLEVGLNECLRRIRTSGRGLQLVIVVLSIFSLLCLLRLQVIQNYYLRTDFANLRLYRGRSSIRGDSGFKGRPCITPDTIKDDPSKDFYEFSFEGSKRILPKFISFTVSPTSPCLIPEDNAVFQKFWTLSRKIDCRNIDMKRPTPPPRTTTDPELGTEERTTATRPPLDRIHDHPLVVAARKTAKKDNDNVRRVPLEAIAEIVFLRDFILNHAITPLLFFGALLGWYRECSIIPHTNDFDFAIRSDEVPDSFFDALENMTIPLRPDRRLGLRNESLEYTVKSVKHGFPIDLFVLYDTENSTYAPGQGQRLESYRFVFPKIQPDDICAAELLNHFFYVPCQVERHILTEHGPQWATDKPTKRFSWNNGVANVVKIKTYPQTMKPVVQHYFEEG
;
A
#
# COMPACT_ATOMS: atom_id res chain seq x y z
N MET A 1 -29.68 -23.90 8.13
CA MET A 1 -30.98 -24.61 8.10
C MET A 1 -32.11 -24.01 8.95
N LYS A 2 -31.89 -23.41 10.13
CA LYS A 2 -33.01 -22.81 10.91
C LYS A 2 -33.40 -21.36 10.54
N LEU A 3 -32.58 -20.64 9.76
CA LEU A 3 -32.89 -19.26 9.32
C LEU A 3 -33.74 -19.17 8.04
N GLU A 4 -33.67 -20.15 7.14
CA GLU A 4 -34.40 -20.11 5.85
C GLU A 4 -35.91 -20.34 5.99
N VAL A 5 -36.34 -21.05 7.04
CA VAL A 5 -37.76 -21.35 7.27
C VAL A 5 -38.51 -20.11 7.79
N GLY A 6 -37.85 -19.22 8.54
CA GLY A 6 -38.48 -18.00 9.07
C GLY A 6 -38.70 -16.90 8.04
N LEU A 7 -37.84 -16.81 7.03
CA LEU A 7 -37.90 -15.76 6.00
C LEU A 7 -39.06 -16.00 5.01
N ASN A 8 -39.29 -17.26 4.65
CA ASN A 8 -40.36 -17.65 3.74
C ASN A 8 -41.77 -17.44 4.33
N GLU A 9 -41.92 -17.62 5.64
CA GLU A 9 -43.20 -17.38 6.34
C GLU A 9 -43.51 -15.88 6.48
N CYS A 10 -42.48 -15.04 6.63
CA CYS A 10 -42.60 -13.59 6.67
C CYS A 10 -42.99 -13.00 5.30
N LEU A 11 -42.36 -13.49 4.22
CA LEU A 11 -42.65 -13.06 2.85
C LEU A 11 -44.06 -13.46 2.37
N ARG A 12 -44.59 -14.59 2.85
CA ARG A 12 -46.00 -14.98 2.58
C ARG A 12 -47.01 -14.02 3.19
N ARG A 13 -46.76 -13.48 4.38
CA ARG A 13 -47.68 -12.55 5.08
C ARG A 13 -47.67 -11.15 4.50
N ILE A 14 -46.58 -10.73 3.85
CA ILE A 14 -46.48 -9.42 3.19
C ILE A 14 -47.29 -9.39 1.88
N ARG A 15 -47.47 -10.54 1.22
CA ARG A 15 -48.15 -10.66 -0.08
C ARG A 15 -49.68 -10.52 -0.01
N THR A 16 -50.28 -10.59 1.19
CA THR A 16 -51.75 -10.58 1.38
C THR A 16 -52.31 -9.26 1.92
N SER A 17 -51.47 -8.26 2.22
CA SER A 17 -51.94 -6.92 2.62
C SER A 17 -51.43 -5.87 1.63
N GLY A 18 -52.33 -5.10 1.03
CA GLY A 18 -52.05 -4.08 0.01
C GLY A 18 -51.21 -2.86 0.48
N ARG A 19 -50.37 -3.03 1.51
CA ARG A 19 -49.39 -2.06 2.02
C ARG A 19 -47.94 -2.56 1.88
N GLY A 20 -47.71 -3.64 1.13
CA GLY A 20 -46.44 -4.37 1.07
C GLY A 20 -45.23 -3.55 0.58
N LEU A 21 -45.42 -2.54 -0.28
CA LEU A 21 -44.28 -1.82 -0.87
C LEU A 21 -43.57 -0.89 0.13
N GLN A 22 -44.32 -0.18 0.98
CA GLN A 22 -43.73 0.70 2.00
C GLN A 22 -43.01 -0.09 3.10
N LEU A 23 -43.55 -1.25 3.49
CA LEU A 23 -42.93 -2.09 4.51
C LEU A 23 -41.63 -2.73 4.00
N VAL A 24 -41.59 -3.15 2.73
CA VAL A 24 -40.36 -3.69 2.09
C VAL A 24 -39.26 -2.64 2.01
N ILE A 25 -39.59 -1.38 1.67
CA ILE A 25 -38.61 -0.28 1.64
C ILE A 25 -38.04 -0.01 3.03
N VAL A 26 -38.88 0.01 4.07
CA VAL A 26 -38.42 0.22 5.46
C VAL A 26 -37.53 -0.93 5.92
N VAL A 27 -37.89 -2.18 5.62
CA VAL A 27 -37.07 -3.35 5.98
C VAL A 27 -35.72 -3.34 5.24
N LEU A 28 -35.69 -3.03 3.94
CA LEU A 28 -34.43 -2.93 3.18
C LEU A 28 -33.55 -1.76 3.64
N SER A 29 -34.15 -0.65 4.09
CA SER A 29 -33.43 0.49 4.65
C SER A 29 -32.82 0.17 6.00
N ILE A 30 -33.55 -0.55 6.87
CA ILE A 30 -33.05 -1.03 8.17
C ILE A 30 -31.94 -2.06 7.97
N PHE A 31 -32.08 -3.00 7.02
CA PHE A 31 -31.03 -3.96 6.69
C PHE A 31 -29.77 -3.26 6.13
N SER A 32 -29.93 -2.25 5.28
CA SER A 32 -28.79 -1.45 4.78
C SER A 32 -28.10 -0.69 5.91
N LEU A 33 -28.87 -0.09 6.83
CA LEU A 33 -28.32 0.64 7.98
C LEU A 33 -27.62 -0.31 8.96
N LEU A 34 -28.18 -1.49 9.24
CA LEU A 34 -27.55 -2.52 10.07
C LEU A 34 -26.31 -3.12 9.41
N CYS A 35 -26.28 -3.23 8.08
CA CYS A 35 -25.11 -3.68 7.33
C CYS A 35 -23.98 -2.62 7.36
N LEU A 36 -24.33 -1.33 7.21
CA LEU A 36 -23.39 -0.21 7.37
C LEU A 36 -22.86 -0.11 8.81
N LEU A 37 -23.73 -0.24 9.81
CA LEU A 37 -23.32 -0.28 11.22
C LEU A 37 -22.43 -1.50 11.51
N ARG A 38 -22.72 -2.67 10.93
CA ARG A 38 -21.83 -3.84 11.04
C ARG A 38 -20.48 -3.60 10.37
N LEU A 39 -20.43 -3.03 9.17
CA LEU A 39 -19.17 -2.72 8.49
C LEU A 39 -18.35 -1.70 9.26
N GLN A 40 -18.99 -0.67 9.82
CA GLN A 40 -18.33 0.36 10.60
C GLN A 40 -17.88 -0.15 11.98
N VAL A 41 -18.63 -1.08 12.59
CA VAL A 41 -18.21 -1.80 13.79
C VAL A 41 -17.09 -2.78 13.46
N ILE A 42 -17.10 -3.48 12.32
CA ILE A 42 -16.01 -4.38 11.91
C ILE A 42 -14.74 -3.58 11.59
N GLN A 43 -14.82 -2.48 10.85
CA GLN A 43 -13.68 -1.58 10.63
C GLN A 43 -13.15 -1.02 11.94
N ASN A 44 -14.01 -0.50 12.83
CA ASN A 44 -13.57 0.00 14.14
C ASN A 44 -13.09 -1.11 15.08
N TYR A 45 -13.59 -2.34 14.94
CA TYR A 45 -13.17 -3.50 15.74
C TYR A 45 -11.79 -3.95 15.28
N TYR A 46 -11.54 -4.17 13.99
CA TYR A 46 -10.21 -4.46 13.45
C TYR A 46 -9.20 -3.33 13.76
N LEU A 47 -9.60 -2.07 13.58
CA LEU A 47 -8.79 -0.90 13.96
C LEU A 47 -8.59 -0.73 15.48
N ARG A 48 -9.32 -1.44 16.35
CA ARG A 48 -9.08 -1.39 17.82
C ARG A 48 -8.42 -2.65 18.37
N THR A 49 -8.73 -3.83 17.85
CA THR A 49 -8.20 -5.10 18.36
C THR A 49 -6.75 -5.32 17.97
N ASP A 50 -6.29 -4.85 16.80
CA ASP A 50 -4.88 -5.00 16.41
C ASP A 50 -3.95 -3.96 17.07
N PHE A 51 -4.47 -2.77 17.42
CA PHE A 51 -3.70 -1.80 18.21
C PHE A 51 -3.48 -2.25 19.67
N ALA A 52 -4.29 -3.20 20.17
CA ALA A 52 -3.98 -3.85 21.44
C ALA A 52 -2.71 -4.74 21.34
N ASN A 53 -2.37 -5.25 20.15
CA ASN A 53 -1.16 -6.05 19.92
C ASN A 53 0.11 -5.17 19.81
N LEU A 54 -0.02 -3.90 19.39
CA LEU A 54 1.07 -2.90 19.52
C LEU A 54 1.49 -2.69 20.99
N ARG A 55 0.58 -2.85 21.95
CA ARG A 55 0.91 -2.76 23.39
C ARG A 55 1.76 -3.94 23.89
N LEU A 56 1.78 -5.06 23.18
CA LEU A 56 2.50 -6.28 23.59
C LEU A 56 3.93 -6.34 23.06
N TYR A 57 4.31 -5.47 22.12
CA TYR A 57 5.69 -5.38 21.63
C TYR A 57 6.57 -4.56 22.58
N ARG A 58 6.77 -5.06 23.81
CA ARG A 58 7.84 -4.60 24.74
C ARG A 58 9.20 -5.19 24.32
N GLY A 59 9.63 -4.91 23.10
CA GLY A 59 11.01 -5.14 22.67
C GLY A 59 11.91 -4.05 23.26
N ARG A 60 12.90 -4.41 24.08
CA ARG A 60 13.98 -3.49 24.49
C ARG A 60 14.86 -3.17 23.27
N SER A 61 14.48 -2.18 22.47
CA SER A 61 15.42 -1.51 21.57
C SER A 61 15.79 -0.16 22.19
N SER A 62 17.02 -0.08 22.69
CA SER A 62 17.64 1.19 23.11
C SER A 62 17.97 1.99 21.85
N ILE A 63 16.97 2.62 21.24
CA ILE A 63 17.19 3.59 20.15
C ILE A 63 17.66 4.89 20.80
N ARG A 64 18.97 5.06 20.93
CA ARG A 64 19.59 6.38 21.13
C ARG A 64 19.70 7.03 19.75
N GLY A 65 18.66 7.74 19.34
CA GLY A 65 18.65 8.51 18.10
C GLY A 65 17.60 9.61 18.20
N ASP A 66 18.07 10.85 18.19
CA ASP A 66 17.31 12.07 17.87
C ASP A 66 15.95 12.28 18.56
N SER A 67 15.80 11.81 19.81
CA SER A 67 14.62 12.12 20.62
C SER A 67 14.75 13.52 21.24
N GLY A 68 14.69 14.56 20.40
CA GLY A 68 14.67 15.96 20.81
C GLY A 68 13.61 16.29 21.88
N PHE A 69 12.62 15.40 22.06
CA PHE A 69 11.67 15.45 23.17
C PHE A 69 12.16 14.64 24.39
N LYS A 70 12.89 15.29 25.30
CA LYS A 70 13.09 14.78 26.66
C LYS A 70 11.83 15.05 27.50
N GLY A 71 10.87 14.13 27.47
CA GLY A 71 9.61 14.23 28.25
C GLY A 71 8.37 13.83 27.44
N ARG A 72 7.16 14.11 27.96
CA ARG A 72 5.94 14.02 27.13
C ARG A 72 6.04 15.12 26.07
N PRO A 73 6.08 14.80 24.76
CA PRO A 73 6.19 15.81 23.72
C PRO A 73 4.97 16.74 23.78
N CYS A 74 5.21 18.03 24.03
CA CYS A 74 4.23 19.07 23.79
C CYS A 74 4.45 19.56 22.36
N ILE A 75 3.48 19.31 21.49
CA ILE A 75 3.46 19.85 20.14
C ILE A 75 2.53 21.05 20.12
N THR A 76 3.04 22.22 19.74
CA THR A 76 2.22 23.43 19.62
C THR A 76 1.35 23.34 18.35
N PRO A 77 0.03 23.58 18.42
CA PRO A 77 -0.89 23.48 17.29
C PRO A 77 -0.43 24.25 16.05
N ASP A 78 0.17 25.42 16.23
CA ASP A 78 0.68 26.26 15.12
C ASP A 78 1.80 25.59 14.30
N THR A 79 2.40 24.52 14.82
CA THR A 79 3.42 23.73 14.10
C THR A 79 2.83 22.62 13.24
N ILE A 80 1.53 22.33 13.39
CA ILE A 80 0.82 21.28 12.67
C ILE A 80 -0.06 21.89 11.59
N LYS A 81 0.10 21.39 10.37
CA LYS A 81 -0.84 21.63 9.27
C LYS A 81 -1.65 20.36 9.06
N ASP A 82 -2.96 20.50 9.22
CA ASP A 82 -3.93 19.44 8.96
C ASP A 82 -4.70 19.75 7.68
N ASP A 83 -4.34 19.07 6.59
CA ASP A 83 -5.08 19.11 5.33
C ASP A 83 -6.04 17.92 5.27
N PRO A 84 -7.38 18.14 5.22
CA PRO A 84 -8.36 17.04 5.19
C PRO A 84 -8.27 16.19 3.92
N SER A 85 -7.58 16.64 2.88
CA SER A 85 -7.33 15.88 1.66
C SER A 85 -6.14 14.92 1.76
N LYS A 86 -5.40 14.95 2.86
CA LYS A 86 -4.22 14.12 3.13
C LYS A 86 -4.46 13.17 4.30
N ASP A 87 -3.83 12.00 4.26
CA ASP A 87 -3.86 10.99 5.35
C ASP A 87 -2.74 11.17 6.39
N PHE A 88 -2.06 12.33 6.38
CA PHE A 88 -1.00 12.70 7.30
C PHE A 88 -1.09 14.16 7.77
N TYR A 89 -0.49 14.43 8.92
CA TYR A 89 -0.20 15.77 9.42
C TYR A 89 1.16 16.22 8.90
N GLU A 90 1.29 17.51 8.57
CA GLU A 90 2.57 18.14 8.25
C GLU A 90 3.07 18.97 9.43
N PHE A 91 4.36 18.86 9.75
CA PHE A 91 5.02 19.58 10.83
C PHE A 91 6.21 20.37 10.30
N SER A 92 6.44 21.54 10.89
CA SER A 92 7.71 22.27 10.76
C SER A 92 8.47 22.19 12.08
N PHE A 93 9.61 21.51 12.08
CA PHE A 93 10.41 21.29 13.29
C PHE A 93 11.89 21.49 12.98
N GLU A 94 12.55 22.41 13.71
CA GLU A 94 13.98 22.69 13.57
C GLU A 94 14.43 22.96 12.12
N GLY A 95 13.62 23.69 11.35
CA GLY A 95 13.90 23.99 9.94
C GLY A 95 13.68 22.83 8.96
N SER A 96 13.24 21.67 9.44
CA SER A 96 12.88 20.51 8.63
C SER A 96 11.36 20.34 8.52
N LYS A 97 10.89 19.85 7.36
CA LYS A 97 9.51 19.37 7.21
C LYS A 97 9.45 17.92 7.70
N ARG A 98 8.41 17.62 8.46
CA ARG A 98 8.10 16.27 8.91
C ARG A 98 6.66 15.92 8.59
N ILE A 99 6.36 14.65 8.35
CA ILE A 99 4.99 14.16 8.18
C ILE A 99 4.74 12.95 9.05
N LEU A 100 3.57 12.90 9.67
CA LEU A 100 3.10 11.76 10.48
C LEU A 100 1.74 11.30 10.00
N PRO A 101 1.49 9.99 9.91
CA PRO A 101 0.19 9.49 9.51
C PRO A 101 -0.89 9.85 10.54
N LYS A 102 -2.12 10.10 10.08
CA LYS A 102 -3.23 10.58 10.92
C LYS A 102 -3.79 9.58 11.90
N PHE A 103 -3.43 8.30 11.81
CA PHE A 103 -3.77 7.33 12.86
C PHE A 103 -3.00 7.58 14.17
N ILE A 104 -1.98 8.46 14.15
CA ILE A 104 -1.36 8.96 15.37
C ILE A 104 -2.31 9.98 16.01
N SER A 105 -2.90 9.58 17.13
CA SER A 105 -3.84 10.41 17.88
C SER A 105 -3.13 11.33 18.87
N PHE A 106 -3.71 12.52 19.04
CA PHE A 106 -3.26 13.53 20.00
C PHE A 106 -4.42 13.95 20.90
N THR A 107 -4.10 14.25 22.15
CA THR A 107 -5.02 14.86 23.12
C THR A 107 -4.57 16.28 23.42
N VAL A 108 -5.54 17.17 23.66
CA VAL A 108 -5.22 18.53 24.10
C VAL A 108 -4.86 18.50 25.58
N SER A 109 -3.74 19.12 25.93
CA SER A 109 -3.30 19.26 27.31
C SER A 109 -4.31 20.09 28.12
N PRO A 110 -4.70 19.66 29.34
CA PRO A 110 -5.63 20.42 30.18
C PRO A 110 -5.07 21.77 30.65
N THR A 111 -3.75 21.92 30.67
CA THR A 111 -3.04 23.03 31.30
C THR A 111 -2.27 23.91 30.32
N SER A 112 -2.32 23.59 29.02
CA SER A 112 -1.59 24.30 27.98
C SER A 112 -2.23 24.03 26.62
N PRO A 113 -2.04 24.89 25.61
CA PRO A 113 -2.52 24.63 24.26
C PRO A 113 -1.69 23.56 23.53
N CYS A 114 -1.09 22.60 24.24
CA CYS A 114 -0.24 21.55 23.67
C CYS A 114 -1.07 20.35 23.18
N LEU A 115 -0.65 19.76 22.07
CA LEU A 115 -1.06 18.43 21.65
C LEU A 115 -0.08 17.40 22.23
N ILE A 116 -0.63 16.41 22.92
CA ILE A 116 0.10 15.32 23.58
C ILE A 116 -0.29 14.01 22.88
N PRO A 117 0.66 13.23 22.32
CA PRO A 117 0.37 11.95 21.73
C PRO A 117 -0.26 10.99 22.75
N GLU A 118 -1.28 10.26 22.34
CA GLU A 118 -1.95 9.27 23.19
C GLU A 118 -1.03 8.09 23.55
N ASP A 119 -0.19 7.67 22.60
CA ASP A 119 0.84 6.65 22.79
C ASP A 119 2.22 7.23 22.45
N ASN A 120 3.01 7.48 23.49
CA ASN A 120 4.33 8.06 23.34
C ASN A 120 5.33 7.11 22.64
N ALA A 121 5.21 5.79 22.80
CA ALA A 121 6.12 4.84 22.19
C ALA A 121 5.86 4.74 20.68
N VAL A 122 4.58 4.65 20.30
CA VAL A 122 4.17 4.70 18.89
C VAL A 122 4.57 6.04 18.28
N PHE A 123 4.24 7.16 18.93
CA PHE A 123 4.65 8.48 18.44
C PHE A 123 6.16 8.59 18.22
N GLN A 124 6.98 8.17 19.17
CA GLN A 124 8.44 8.23 19.04
C GLN A 124 8.94 7.41 17.85
N LYS A 125 8.42 6.19 17.64
CA LYS A 125 8.77 5.37 16.47
C LYS A 125 8.44 6.06 15.14
N PHE A 126 7.26 6.65 15.02
CA PHE A 126 6.88 7.35 13.79
C PHE A 126 7.61 8.69 13.64
N TRP A 127 7.90 9.38 14.75
CA TRP A 127 8.62 10.65 14.75
C TRP A 127 10.06 10.47 14.25
N THR A 128 10.77 9.41 14.62
CA THR A 128 12.13 9.16 14.13
C THR A 128 12.17 9.01 12.62
N LEU A 129 11.11 8.51 11.99
CA LEU A 129 11.01 8.28 10.55
C LEU A 129 10.32 9.43 9.79
N SER A 130 9.83 10.45 10.51
CA SER A 130 8.92 11.46 9.97
C SER A 130 9.56 12.50 9.05
N ARG A 131 10.90 12.55 8.94
CA ARG A 131 11.59 13.53 8.10
C ARG A 131 11.08 13.42 6.66
N LYS A 132 10.47 14.49 6.15
CA LYS A 132 9.88 14.51 4.81
C LYS A 132 10.99 14.69 3.77
N ILE A 133 10.98 13.83 2.76
CA ILE A 133 11.73 14.01 1.51
C ILE A 133 10.74 14.41 0.42
N ASP A 134 11.09 15.44 -0.34
CA ASP A 134 10.33 15.89 -1.50
C ASP A 134 10.86 15.19 -2.76
N CYS A 135 9.95 14.81 -3.66
CA CYS A 135 10.31 14.30 -4.99
C CYS A 135 10.89 15.40 -5.89
N ARG A 136 11.55 15.03 -6.98
CA ARG A 136 12.24 15.94 -7.92
C ARG A 136 11.32 16.59 -8.95
N ASN A 137 10.12 16.04 -9.17
CA ASN A 137 9.11 16.55 -10.11
C ASN A 137 9.65 16.83 -11.53
N ILE A 138 10.41 15.89 -12.09
CA ILE A 138 10.99 15.95 -13.42
C ILE A 138 9.91 15.64 -14.45
N ASP A 139 9.71 16.55 -15.40
CA ASP A 139 8.88 16.31 -16.58
C ASP A 139 9.65 15.45 -17.59
N MET A 140 9.15 14.24 -17.84
CA MET A 140 9.77 13.25 -18.72
C MET A 140 9.58 13.56 -20.21
N LYS A 141 8.77 14.56 -20.58
CA LYS A 141 8.51 14.96 -21.99
C LYS A 141 8.09 13.80 -22.88
N ARG A 142 7.23 12.91 -22.36
CA ARG A 142 6.73 11.77 -23.13
C ARG A 142 5.87 12.26 -24.29
N PRO A 143 6.01 11.68 -25.50
CA PRO A 143 5.11 12.00 -26.58
C PRO A 143 3.71 11.50 -26.23
N THR A 144 2.72 12.38 -26.34
CA THR A 144 1.30 12.00 -26.26
C THR A 144 1.04 10.90 -27.30
N PRO A 145 0.52 9.72 -26.89
CA PRO A 145 0.17 8.67 -27.83
C PRO A 145 -0.85 9.20 -28.85
N PRO A 146 -0.78 8.77 -30.12
CA PRO A 146 -1.84 9.09 -31.07
C PRO A 146 -3.18 8.59 -30.52
N PRO A 147 -4.28 9.33 -30.73
CA PRO A 147 -5.61 8.85 -30.35
C PRO A 147 -5.85 7.48 -30.99
N ARG A 148 -6.35 6.52 -30.21
CA ARG A 148 -6.73 5.20 -30.75
C ARG A 148 -7.77 5.39 -31.84
N THR A 149 -7.41 5.07 -33.08
CA THR A 149 -8.38 4.84 -34.15
C THR A 149 -9.16 3.58 -33.79
N THR A 150 -10.48 3.67 -33.78
CA THR A 150 -11.43 2.63 -33.35
C THR A 150 -11.54 1.45 -34.34
N THR A 151 -10.41 0.97 -34.88
CA THR A 151 -10.40 -0.03 -35.96
C THR A 151 -9.43 -1.18 -35.72
N ASP A 152 -9.17 -1.55 -34.46
CA ASP A 152 -8.62 -2.88 -34.17
C ASP A 152 -9.79 -3.85 -33.94
N PRO A 153 -9.84 -5.02 -34.61
CA PRO A 153 -10.94 -5.96 -34.49
C PRO A 153 -10.98 -6.53 -33.07
N GLU A 154 -12.18 -6.56 -32.49
CA GLU A 154 -12.49 -7.23 -31.25
C GLU A 154 -11.92 -8.66 -31.24
N LEU A 155 -11.01 -8.91 -30.29
CA LEU A 155 -10.66 -10.26 -29.90
C LEU A 155 -11.94 -10.87 -29.29
N GLY A 156 -12.44 -11.92 -29.94
CA GLY A 156 -13.81 -12.41 -29.81
C GLY A 156 -14.33 -12.53 -28.38
N THR A 157 -15.50 -11.94 -28.15
CA THR A 157 -16.38 -12.21 -27.02
C THR A 157 -16.96 -13.61 -27.17
N GLU A 158 -16.45 -14.58 -26.40
CA GLU A 158 -17.26 -15.74 -26.06
C GLU A 158 -18.29 -15.34 -25.00
N GLU A 159 -19.55 -15.53 -25.36
CA GLU A 159 -20.73 -15.40 -24.51
C GLU A 159 -20.58 -16.28 -23.25
N ARG A 160 -20.35 -15.65 -22.09
CA ARG A 160 -20.56 -16.30 -20.80
C ARG A 160 -21.83 -15.74 -20.16
N THR A 161 -22.75 -16.66 -19.93
CA THR A 161 -24.11 -16.50 -19.44
C THR A 161 -24.21 -15.62 -18.19
N THR A 162 -25.29 -14.82 -18.19
CA THR A 162 -25.66 -13.83 -17.18
C THR A 162 -25.87 -14.46 -15.79
N ALA A 163 -24.99 -14.12 -14.85
CA ALA A 163 -25.29 -14.13 -13.43
C ALA A 163 -25.22 -12.68 -12.90
N THR A 164 -26.36 -12.16 -12.49
CA THR A 164 -26.55 -10.85 -11.86
C THR A 164 -25.60 -10.65 -10.67
N ARG A 165 -24.58 -9.81 -10.83
CA ARG A 165 -23.76 -9.27 -9.73
C ARG A 165 -24.50 -8.10 -9.05
N PRO A 166 -24.43 -7.95 -7.72
CA PRO A 166 -25.00 -6.80 -7.02
C PRO A 166 -24.13 -5.54 -7.25
N PRO A 167 -24.71 -4.33 -7.17
CA PRO A 167 -24.01 -3.10 -7.48
C PRO A 167 -23.07 -2.72 -6.31
N LEU A 168 -21.80 -2.50 -6.65
CA LEU A 168 -20.76 -2.06 -5.71
C LEU A 168 -20.49 -0.55 -5.92
N ASP A 169 -21.54 0.25 -5.85
CA ASP A 169 -21.44 1.72 -5.88
C ASP A 169 -21.45 2.26 -4.45
N ARG A 170 -20.24 2.49 -3.91
CA ARG A 170 -20.00 3.46 -2.81
C ARG A 170 -18.53 3.81 -2.51
N ILE A 171 -17.60 3.56 -3.43
CA ILE A 171 -16.20 4.04 -3.31
C ILE A 171 -15.97 5.31 -4.15
N HIS A 172 -16.90 5.64 -5.06
CA HIS A 172 -16.76 6.74 -6.02
C HIS A 172 -16.87 8.15 -5.42
N ASP A 173 -17.45 8.29 -4.22
CA ASP A 173 -17.73 9.60 -3.59
C ASP A 173 -16.83 9.90 -2.38
N HIS A 174 -15.76 9.12 -2.15
CA HIS A 174 -14.85 9.41 -1.05
C HIS A 174 -14.13 10.75 -1.28
N PRO A 175 -14.13 11.70 -0.33
CA PRO A 175 -13.54 13.03 -0.50
C PRO A 175 -12.07 13.01 -0.97
N LEU A 176 -11.30 12.01 -0.53
CA LEU A 176 -9.91 11.79 -0.96
C LEU A 176 -9.79 11.40 -2.45
N VAL A 177 -10.72 10.58 -2.96
CA VAL A 177 -10.77 10.17 -4.38
C VAL A 177 -11.14 11.36 -5.28
N VAL A 178 -11.99 12.26 -4.77
CA VAL A 178 -12.38 13.50 -5.47
C VAL A 178 -11.25 14.54 -5.47
N ALA A 179 -10.47 14.65 -4.39
CA ALA A 179 -9.29 15.53 -4.32
C ALA A 179 -8.13 15.06 -5.21
N ALA A 180 -7.89 13.75 -5.31
CA ALA A 180 -6.92 13.16 -6.25
C ALA A 180 -7.27 13.50 -7.71
N ARG A 181 -8.56 13.48 -8.06
CA ARG A 181 -9.04 13.90 -9.40
C ARG A 181 -8.80 15.38 -9.72
N LYS A 182 -8.84 16.27 -8.72
CA LYS A 182 -8.65 17.72 -8.93
C LYS A 182 -7.18 18.13 -9.03
N THR A 183 -6.27 17.37 -8.42
CA THR A 183 -4.81 17.58 -8.50
C THR A 183 -4.18 16.90 -9.71
N ALA A 184 -4.86 15.93 -10.32
CA ALA A 184 -4.57 15.43 -11.66
C ALA A 184 -4.83 16.53 -12.70
N LYS A 185 -3.86 17.45 -12.84
CA LYS A 185 -3.69 18.26 -14.04
C LYS A 185 -3.83 17.34 -15.25
N LYS A 186 -4.54 17.82 -16.27
CA LYS A 186 -4.99 17.14 -17.49
C LYS A 186 -3.86 16.43 -18.26
N ASP A 187 -3.32 15.34 -17.70
CA ASP A 187 -2.48 14.37 -18.39
C ASP A 187 -3.40 13.45 -19.16
N ASN A 188 -3.74 13.90 -20.37
CA ASN A 188 -4.48 13.11 -21.34
C ASN A 188 -3.52 12.14 -22.04
N ASP A 189 -3.02 11.14 -21.31
CA ASP A 189 -2.21 10.03 -21.85
C ASP A 189 -2.98 8.71 -21.71
N ASN A 190 -3.63 8.30 -22.81
CA ASN A 190 -4.16 6.95 -23.03
C ASN A 190 -3.06 5.90 -22.75
N VAL A 191 -3.12 4.89 -21.86
CA VAL A 191 -3.95 4.49 -20.73
C VAL A 191 -2.89 4.08 -19.69
N ARG A 192 -2.82 4.74 -18.52
CA ARG A 192 -1.93 4.31 -17.45
C ARG A 192 -2.23 2.85 -17.11
N ARG A 193 -1.19 2.01 -17.10
CA ARG A 193 -1.34 0.58 -16.80
C ARG A 193 -1.68 0.34 -15.33
N VAL A 194 -1.08 1.14 -14.45
CA VAL A 194 -1.53 1.33 -13.07
C VAL A 194 -2.23 2.69 -13.01
N PRO A 195 -3.58 2.74 -12.99
CA PRO A 195 -4.32 3.99 -12.94
C PRO A 195 -4.03 4.78 -11.65
N LEU A 196 -4.09 6.11 -11.68
CA LEU A 196 -3.79 6.92 -10.48
C LEU A 196 -4.83 6.69 -9.37
N GLU A 197 -6.08 6.42 -9.74
CA GLU A 197 -7.15 6.06 -8.80
C GLU A 197 -6.88 4.74 -8.06
N ALA A 198 -5.97 3.90 -8.56
CA ALA A 198 -5.54 2.69 -7.87
C ALA A 198 -4.70 2.99 -6.61
N ILE A 199 -4.32 4.25 -6.38
CA ILE A 199 -3.63 4.67 -5.16
C ILE A 199 -4.39 4.26 -3.90
N ALA A 200 -5.73 4.20 -3.93
CA ALA A 200 -6.52 3.75 -2.78
C ALA A 200 -6.23 2.29 -2.38
N GLU A 201 -5.90 1.43 -3.33
CA GLU A 201 -5.59 0.02 -3.08
C GLU A 201 -4.14 -0.16 -2.63
N ILE A 202 -3.23 0.66 -3.15
CA ILE A 202 -1.83 0.75 -2.69
C ILE A 202 -1.77 1.24 -1.24
N VAL A 203 -2.55 2.28 -0.92
CA VAL A 203 -2.75 2.84 0.43
C VAL A 203 -3.31 1.77 1.37
N PHE A 204 -4.29 0.97 0.92
CA PHE A 204 -4.82 -0.13 1.71
C PHE A 204 -3.73 -1.14 2.11
N LEU A 205 -2.86 -1.55 1.17
CA LEU A 205 -1.78 -2.48 1.50
C LEU A 205 -0.77 -1.85 2.47
N ARG A 206 -0.40 -0.58 2.24
CA ARG A 206 0.47 0.17 3.15
C ARG A 206 -0.10 0.18 4.57
N ASP A 207 -1.38 0.52 4.74
CA ASP A 207 -2.02 0.57 6.06
C ASP A 207 -2.11 -0.82 6.70
N PHE A 208 -2.40 -1.84 5.90
CA PHE A 208 -2.34 -3.23 6.36
C PHE A 208 -0.97 -3.60 6.92
N ILE A 209 0.12 -3.22 6.24
CA ILE A 209 1.50 -3.47 6.69
C ILE A 209 1.81 -2.66 7.97
N LEU A 210 1.45 -1.38 8.00
CA LEU A 210 1.65 -0.51 9.17
C LEU A 210 0.92 -1.02 10.42
N ASN A 211 -0.28 -1.57 10.26
CA ASN A 211 -1.06 -2.16 11.36
C ASN A 211 -0.37 -3.40 11.96
N HIS A 212 0.53 -4.05 11.23
CA HIS A 212 1.39 -5.12 11.74
C HIS A 212 2.73 -4.61 12.31
N ALA A 213 2.85 -3.29 12.53
CA ALA A 213 4.04 -2.62 13.02
C ALA A 213 5.29 -2.76 12.12
N ILE A 214 5.10 -3.07 10.84
CA ILE A 214 6.15 -3.16 9.83
C ILE A 214 6.25 -1.83 9.08
N THR A 215 7.45 -1.48 8.60
CA THR A 215 7.71 -0.23 7.87
C THR A 215 7.75 -0.49 6.35
N PRO A 216 6.67 -0.20 5.58
CA PRO A 216 6.65 -0.39 4.13
C PRO A 216 7.37 0.74 3.40
N LEU A 217 8.44 0.41 2.67
CA LEU A 217 9.18 1.34 1.82
C LEU A 217 8.68 1.29 0.38
N LEU A 218 8.53 2.44 -0.27
CA LEU A 218 8.50 2.46 -1.74
C LEU A 218 9.82 1.91 -2.26
N PHE A 219 9.75 1.01 -3.23
CA PHE A 219 10.93 0.33 -3.75
C PHE A 219 10.92 0.23 -5.27
N PHE A 220 12.03 -0.20 -5.87
CA PHE A 220 12.18 -0.41 -7.33
C PHE A 220 11.49 0.69 -8.18
N GLY A 221 10.59 0.30 -9.09
CA GLY A 221 9.91 1.21 -10.01
C GLY A 221 9.00 2.22 -9.30
N ALA A 222 8.42 1.85 -8.16
CA ALA A 222 7.60 2.75 -7.34
C ALA A 222 8.45 3.87 -6.70
N LEU A 223 9.63 3.55 -6.17
CA LEU A 223 10.57 4.53 -5.63
C LEU A 223 11.07 5.48 -6.73
N LEU A 224 11.43 4.95 -7.90
CA LEU A 224 11.84 5.76 -9.05
C LEU A 224 10.71 6.69 -9.50
N GLY A 225 9.49 6.17 -9.67
CA GLY A 225 8.33 6.95 -10.09
C GLY A 225 8.05 8.12 -9.14
N TRP A 226 7.99 7.82 -7.85
CA TRP A 226 7.81 8.85 -6.83
C TRP A 226 8.94 9.88 -6.88
N TYR A 227 10.21 9.46 -6.80
CA TYR A 227 11.31 10.40 -6.69
C TYR A 227 11.49 11.23 -7.95
N ARG A 228 11.32 10.63 -9.13
CA ARG A 228 11.54 11.29 -10.41
C ARG A 228 10.34 12.15 -10.81
N GLU A 229 9.12 11.64 -10.69
CA GLU A 229 7.93 12.22 -11.34
C GLU A 229 6.84 12.62 -10.35
N CYS A 230 7.05 12.47 -9.04
CA CYS A 230 6.04 12.68 -8.00
C CYS A 230 4.75 11.88 -8.24
N SER A 231 4.84 10.76 -8.95
CA SER A 231 3.71 10.00 -9.47
C SER A 231 4.06 8.53 -9.67
N ILE A 232 3.09 7.73 -10.12
CA ILE A 232 3.33 6.38 -10.60
C ILE A 232 3.80 6.47 -12.05
N ILE A 233 4.87 5.75 -12.43
CA ILE A 233 5.39 5.76 -13.81
C ILE A 233 4.27 5.30 -14.76
N PRO A 234 3.86 6.11 -15.77
CA PRO A 234 2.66 5.82 -16.56
C PRO A 234 2.63 4.45 -17.25
N HIS A 235 3.80 3.94 -17.65
CA HIS A 235 3.94 2.69 -18.39
C HIS A 235 4.38 1.48 -17.53
N THR A 236 4.48 1.63 -16.21
CA THR A 236 4.79 0.53 -15.27
C THR A 236 3.63 -0.48 -15.22
N ASN A 237 3.90 -1.76 -14.94
CA ASN A 237 2.85 -2.78 -14.87
C ASN A 237 2.40 -3.11 -13.45
N ASP A 238 3.15 -2.65 -12.46
CA ASP A 238 3.19 -3.11 -11.09
C ASP A 238 3.47 -1.94 -10.14
N PHE A 239 3.39 -2.21 -8.83
CA PHE A 239 3.80 -1.29 -7.79
C PHE A 239 4.60 -2.06 -6.74
N ASP A 240 5.74 -1.52 -6.30
CA ASP A 240 6.67 -2.25 -5.44
C ASP A 240 6.76 -1.66 -4.04
N PHE A 241 6.58 -2.51 -3.04
CA PHE A 241 6.95 -2.25 -1.65
C PHE A 241 8.13 -3.12 -1.23
N ALA A 242 8.88 -2.63 -0.26
CA ALA A 242 9.86 -3.43 0.46
C ALA A 242 9.62 -3.35 1.98
N ILE A 243 9.85 -4.46 2.67
CA ILE A 243 9.77 -4.58 4.13
C ILE A 243 11.01 -5.30 4.65
N ARG A 244 11.51 -4.94 5.83
CA ARG A 244 12.71 -5.57 6.37
C ARG A 244 12.39 -6.89 7.06
N SER A 245 13.15 -7.94 6.79
CA SER A 245 12.93 -9.27 7.37
C SER A 245 12.93 -9.31 8.90
N ASP A 246 13.66 -8.39 9.55
CA ASP A 246 13.76 -8.28 11.00
C ASP A 246 12.55 -7.60 11.66
N GLU A 247 11.67 -6.97 10.87
CA GLU A 247 10.41 -6.39 11.35
C GLU A 247 9.22 -7.34 11.20
N VAL A 248 9.34 -8.41 10.39
CA VAL A 248 8.18 -9.21 9.98
C VAL A 248 7.93 -10.36 10.95
N PRO A 249 6.81 -10.37 11.70
CA PRO A 249 6.39 -11.55 12.45
C PRO A 249 5.85 -12.63 11.51
N ASP A 250 6.02 -13.91 11.84
CA ASP A 250 5.57 -15.02 10.99
C ASP A 250 4.06 -14.95 10.66
N SER A 251 3.26 -14.47 11.60
CA SER A 251 1.80 -14.31 11.46
C SER A 251 1.39 -13.27 10.42
N PHE A 252 2.28 -12.34 10.04
CA PHE A 252 1.99 -11.34 9.01
C PHE A 252 1.70 -12.00 7.66
N PHE A 253 2.47 -13.03 7.32
CA PHE A 253 2.29 -13.74 6.05
C PHE A 253 0.98 -14.52 6.02
N ASP A 254 0.59 -15.14 7.13
CA ASP A 254 -0.72 -15.80 7.22
C ASP A 254 -1.86 -14.78 7.04
N ALA A 255 -1.73 -13.59 7.62
CA ALA A 255 -2.72 -12.52 7.42
C ALA A 255 -2.74 -12.02 5.97
N LEU A 256 -1.58 -11.90 5.33
CA LEU A 256 -1.44 -11.50 3.93
C LEU A 256 -2.08 -12.53 2.99
N GLU A 257 -1.82 -13.82 3.22
CA GLU A 257 -2.36 -14.96 2.46
C GLU A 257 -3.87 -15.15 2.64
N ASN A 258 -4.47 -14.59 3.69
CA ASN A 258 -5.91 -14.60 3.92
C ASN A 258 -6.63 -13.32 3.46
N MET A 259 -5.91 -12.38 2.82
CA MET A 259 -6.48 -11.15 2.28
C MET A 259 -7.40 -11.44 1.08
N THR A 260 -8.50 -10.69 0.95
CA THR A 260 -9.51 -10.95 -0.10
C THR A 260 -9.89 -9.71 -0.92
N ILE A 261 -10.25 -8.60 -0.26
CA ILE A 261 -10.70 -7.36 -0.90
C ILE A 261 -10.08 -6.16 -0.14
N PRO A 262 -9.62 -5.10 -0.83
CA PRO A 262 -9.62 -4.88 -2.28
C PRO A 262 -8.48 -5.60 -3.03
N LEU A 263 -7.58 -6.24 -2.30
CA LEU A 263 -6.46 -6.99 -2.84
C LEU A 263 -6.60 -8.48 -2.50
N ARG A 264 -6.05 -9.33 -3.36
CA ARG A 264 -5.95 -10.78 -3.12
C ARG A 264 -4.53 -11.28 -3.33
N PRO A 265 -4.06 -12.31 -2.63
CA PRO A 265 -2.82 -12.99 -2.95
C PRO A 265 -2.81 -13.50 -4.40
N ASP A 266 -1.65 -13.44 -5.05
CA ASP A 266 -1.44 -13.91 -6.42
C ASP A 266 -0.30 -14.93 -6.48
N ARG A 267 0.89 -14.58 -5.96
CA ARG A 267 2.01 -15.51 -5.85
C ARG A 267 2.88 -15.26 -4.63
N ARG A 268 3.62 -16.28 -4.24
CA ARG A 268 4.72 -16.24 -3.28
C ARG A 268 5.94 -16.92 -3.90
N LEU A 269 7.05 -16.19 -3.95
CA LEU A 269 8.31 -16.65 -4.52
C LEU A 269 9.40 -16.74 -3.44
N GLY A 270 10.33 -17.68 -3.64
CA GLY A 270 11.50 -17.91 -2.81
C GLY A 270 11.22 -18.52 -1.43
N LEU A 271 12.25 -18.55 -0.60
CA LEU A 271 12.23 -19.12 0.76
C LEU A 271 12.12 -18.02 1.81
N ARG A 272 11.36 -18.29 2.88
CA ARG A 272 11.04 -17.35 3.96
C ARG A 272 12.26 -16.66 4.57
N ASN A 273 13.39 -17.35 4.67
CA ASN A 273 14.57 -16.86 5.40
C ASN A 273 15.67 -16.28 4.48
N GLU A 274 15.50 -16.29 3.16
CA GLU A 274 16.58 -15.83 2.26
C GLU A 274 16.13 -15.22 0.93
N SER A 275 14.87 -15.40 0.50
CA SER A 275 14.48 -15.00 -0.84
C SER A 275 13.00 -14.67 -1.04
N LEU A 276 12.28 -14.32 0.02
CA LEU A 276 10.84 -14.17 -0.03
C LEU A 276 10.37 -12.91 -0.76
N GLU A 277 9.45 -13.11 -1.70
CA GLU A 277 8.68 -12.07 -2.40
C GLU A 277 7.21 -12.51 -2.41
N TYR A 278 6.30 -11.60 -2.07
CA TYR A 278 4.87 -11.81 -2.23
C TYR A 278 4.32 -10.87 -3.29
N THR A 279 3.35 -11.35 -4.06
CA THR A 279 2.55 -10.50 -4.94
C THR A 279 1.10 -10.58 -4.48
N VAL A 280 0.50 -9.42 -4.24
CA VAL A 280 -0.95 -9.28 -4.16
C VAL A 280 -1.46 -8.58 -5.41
N LYS A 281 -2.69 -8.83 -5.80
CA LYS A 281 -3.28 -8.29 -7.02
C LYS A 281 -4.52 -7.47 -6.68
N SER A 282 -4.62 -6.32 -7.33
CA SER A 282 -5.84 -5.52 -7.35
C SER A 282 -7.01 -6.36 -7.88
N VAL A 283 -8.07 -6.52 -7.08
CA VAL A 283 -9.28 -7.21 -7.53
C VAL A 283 -10.00 -6.37 -8.59
N LYS A 284 -9.93 -5.05 -8.48
CA LYS A 284 -10.64 -4.11 -9.37
C LYS A 284 -9.89 -3.83 -10.67
N HIS A 285 -8.59 -3.51 -10.58
CA HIS A 285 -7.77 -3.05 -11.70
C HIS A 285 -6.81 -4.13 -12.22
N GLY A 286 -6.61 -5.22 -11.49
CA GLY A 286 -5.86 -6.39 -11.97
C GLY A 286 -4.34 -6.22 -12.02
N PHE A 287 -3.78 -5.08 -11.59
CA PHE A 287 -2.33 -4.92 -11.50
C PHE A 287 -1.76 -5.59 -10.24
N PRO A 288 -0.56 -6.19 -10.32
CA PRO A 288 0.16 -6.71 -9.16
C PRO A 288 0.78 -5.59 -8.33
N ILE A 289 0.86 -5.84 -7.02
CA ILE A 289 1.66 -5.09 -6.05
C ILE A 289 2.64 -6.10 -5.45
N ASP A 290 3.92 -5.91 -5.71
CA ASP A 290 4.99 -6.79 -5.24
C ASP A 290 5.53 -6.28 -3.89
N LEU A 291 5.71 -7.21 -2.96
CA LEU A 291 6.20 -6.98 -1.61
C LEU A 291 7.48 -7.78 -1.41
N PHE A 292 8.61 -7.09 -1.48
CA PHE A 292 9.94 -7.67 -1.34
C PHE A 292 10.37 -7.70 0.13
N VAL A 293 10.74 -8.88 0.63
CA VAL A 293 11.36 -8.98 1.95
C VAL A 293 12.85 -8.68 1.81
N LEU A 294 13.31 -7.62 2.45
CA LEU A 294 14.70 -7.21 2.47
C LEU A 294 15.47 -7.99 3.52
N TYR A 295 16.61 -8.53 3.10
CA TYR A 295 17.51 -9.25 3.97
C TYR A 295 18.84 -8.52 4.10
N ASP A 296 19.34 -8.54 5.31
CA ASP A 296 20.55 -7.85 5.68
C ASP A 296 21.77 -8.78 5.64
N THR A 297 22.87 -8.29 5.06
CA THR A 297 24.21 -8.86 5.25
C THR A 297 25.01 -7.95 6.19
N GLU A 298 26.28 -8.26 6.42
CA GLU A 298 27.18 -7.40 7.20
C GLU A 298 27.26 -5.97 6.61
N ASN A 299 27.38 -5.85 5.28
CA ASN A 299 27.71 -4.57 4.61
C ASN A 299 26.65 -4.09 3.62
N SER A 300 25.60 -4.87 3.37
CA SER A 300 24.59 -4.58 2.37
C SER A 300 23.20 -5.01 2.81
N THR A 301 22.20 -4.54 2.10
CA THR A 301 20.83 -5.07 2.14
C THR A 301 20.52 -5.61 0.75
N TYR A 302 19.74 -6.68 0.64
CA TYR A 302 19.30 -7.17 -0.66
C TYR A 302 17.81 -7.46 -0.70
N ALA A 303 17.20 -7.18 -1.85
CA ALA A 303 15.90 -7.70 -2.22
C ALA A 303 16.10 -8.97 -3.06
N PRO A 304 15.27 -10.00 -2.91
CA PRO A 304 15.35 -11.19 -3.72
C PRO A 304 14.68 -11.02 -5.08
N GLY A 305 15.04 -11.89 -6.01
CA GLY A 305 14.30 -12.08 -7.25
C GLY A 305 14.28 -13.56 -7.62
N GLN A 306 13.17 -14.03 -8.17
CA GLN A 306 12.99 -15.42 -8.54
C GLN A 306 12.65 -15.55 -10.02
N GLY A 307 13.58 -16.12 -10.79
CA GLY A 307 13.42 -16.40 -12.21
C GLY A 307 12.44 -17.54 -12.46
N GLN A 308 11.85 -17.53 -13.66
CA GLN A 308 10.89 -18.55 -14.10
C GLN A 308 11.49 -19.95 -14.16
N ARG A 309 12.80 -20.08 -14.41
CA ARG A 309 13.51 -21.38 -14.46
C ARG A 309 14.21 -21.68 -13.13
N LEU A 310 13.58 -21.26 -12.03
CA LEU A 310 14.03 -21.50 -10.67
C LEU A 310 15.38 -20.84 -10.32
N GLU A 311 15.82 -19.84 -11.09
CA GLU A 311 16.99 -19.05 -10.72
C GLU A 311 16.69 -18.12 -9.56
N SER A 312 17.55 -18.09 -8.54
CA SER A 312 17.50 -17.13 -7.45
C SER A 312 18.48 -15.99 -7.73
N TYR A 313 18.01 -14.76 -7.56
CA TYR A 313 18.77 -13.53 -7.72
C TYR A 313 18.74 -12.71 -6.44
N ARG A 314 19.74 -11.84 -6.28
CA ARG A 314 19.76 -10.78 -5.27
C ARG A 314 20.00 -9.45 -5.96
N PHE A 315 19.16 -8.48 -5.67
CA PHE A 315 19.40 -7.07 -5.97
C PHE A 315 20.10 -6.46 -4.76
N VAL A 316 21.38 -6.15 -4.90
CA VAL A 316 22.22 -5.71 -3.78
C VAL A 316 22.20 -4.19 -3.68
N PHE A 317 21.81 -3.68 -2.53
CA PHE A 317 21.79 -2.24 -2.23
C PHE A 317 22.80 -1.91 -1.12
N PRO A 318 23.24 -0.65 -1.03
CA PRO A 318 23.83 -0.14 0.20
C PRO A 318 22.94 -0.50 1.40
N LYS A 319 23.59 -0.76 2.53
CA LYS A 319 22.90 -1.09 3.77
C LYS A 319 21.82 -0.07 4.09
N ILE A 320 20.57 -0.51 4.14
CA ILE A 320 19.44 0.32 4.58
C ILE A 320 19.38 0.19 6.10
N GLN A 321 19.76 1.25 6.79
CA GLN A 321 19.67 1.26 8.26
C GLN A 321 18.25 1.63 8.71
N PRO A 322 17.79 1.15 9.87
CA PRO A 322 16.47 1.53 10.41
C PRO A 322 16.28 3.05 10.60
N ASP A 323 17.36 3.79 10.84
CA ASP A 323 17.38 5.26 10.97
C ASP A 323 17.61 6.00 9.64
N ASP A 324 17.84 5.27 8.53
CA ASP A 324 17.95 5.81 7.17
C ASP A 324 16.63 5.70 6.39
N ILE A 325 15.51 5.73 7.11
CA ILE A 325 14.14 5.71 6.56
C ILE A 325 13.48 7.07 6.82
N CYS A 326 12.89 7.63 5.77
CA CYS A 326 12.26 8.92 5.74
C CYS A 326 10.83 8.82 5.24
N ALA A 327 10.02 9.84 5.51
CA ALA A 327 8.66 9.92 5.05
C ALA A 327 8.57 10.65 3.70
N ALA A 328 7.57 10.28 2.92
CA ALA A 328 7.31 10.79 1.59
C ALA A 328 5.81 11.01 1.37
N GLU A 329 5.49 11.97 0.51
CA GLU A 329 4.15 12.19 -0.01
C GLU A 329 4.08 11.68 -1.46
N LEU A 330 3.10 10.84 -1.77
CA LEU A 330 2.77 10.41 -3.12
C LEU A 330 1.25 10.54 -3.31
N LEU A 331 0.81 11.40 -4.24
CA LEU A 331 -0.60 11.61 -4.57
C LEU A 331 -1.46 11.93 -3.32
N ASN A 332 -0.98 12.83 -2.46
CA ASN A 332 -1.59 13.23 -1.17
C ASN A 332 -1.63 12.14 -0.08
N HIS A 333 -0.91 11.04 -0.27
CA HIS A 333 -0.84 9.94 0.67
C HIS A 333 0.57 9.78 1.26
N PHE A 334 0.62 9.37 2.53
CA PHE A 334 1.83 9.08 3.29
C PHE A 334 2.51 7.79 2.85
N PHE A 335 3.83 7.80 2.69
CA PHE A 335 4.66 6.62 2.43
C PHE A 335 6.02 6.74 3.10
N TYR A 336 6.77 5.63 3.18
CA TYR A 336 8.19 5.66 3.54
C TYR A 336 9.10 5.42 2.35
N VAL A 337 10.29 5.98 2.42
CA VAL A 337 11.37 5.88 1.43
C VAL A 337 12.72 5.82 2.15
N PRO A 338 13.79 5.28 1.53
CA PRO A 338 15.13 5.49 2.05
C PRO A 338 15.46 6.98 2.09
N CYS A 339 16.10 7.49 3.14
CA CYS A 339 16.46 8.90 3.18
C CYS A 339 17.49 9.28 2.11
N GLN A 340 18.43 8.39 1.80
CA GLN A 340 19.39 8.54 0.70
C GLN A 340 18.81 8.08 -0.65
N VAL A 341 17.61 8.55 -1.01
CA VAL A 341 16.83 8.09 -2.18
C VAL A 341 17.68 7.94 -3.45
N GLU A 342 18.43 8.98 -3.82
CA GLU A 342 19.21 9.01 -5.06
C GLU A 342 20.30 7.92 -5.09
N ARG A 343 20.87 7.58 -3.93
CA ARG A 343 21.86 6.49 -3.81
C ARG A 343 21.23 5.13 -4.15
N HIS A 344 20.00 4.89 -3.69
CA HIS A 344 19.26 3.66 -4.00
C HIS A 344 18.90 3.61 -5.48
N ILE A 345 18.36 4.70 -6.03
CA ILE A 345 18.00 4.81 -7.44
C ILE A 345 19.21 4.64 -8.36
N LEU A 346 20.35 5.25 -8.03
CA LEU A 346 21.59 5.10 -8.80
C LEU A 346 22.11 3.66 -8.79
N THR A 347 21.98 2.97 -7.66
CA THR A 347 22.42 1.57 -7.52
C THR A 347 21.67 0.65 -8.48
N GLU A 348 20.37 0.87 -8.64
CA GLU A 348 19.51 0.03 -9.48
C GLU A 348 19.48 0.50 -10.95
N HIS A 349 19.15 1.76 -11.17
CA HIS A 349 18.82 2.30 -12.49
C HIS A 349 20.02 2.93 -13.22
N GLY A 350 21.14 3.10 -12.51
CA GLY A 350 22.37 3.70 -13.02
C GLY A 350 22.27 5.22 -13.22
N PRO A 351 23.32 5.85 -13.79
CA PRO A 351 23.42 7.31 -13.91
C PRO A 351 22.36 7.94 -14.83
N GLN A 352 21.71 7.13 -15.68
CA GLN A 352 20.64 7.58 -16.59
C GLN A 352 19.23 7.40 -15.98
N TRP A 353 19.10 7.29 -14.66
CA TRP A 353 17.81 7.10 -13.98
C TRP A 353 16.80 8.22 -14.27
N ALA A 354 17.27 9.44 -14.51
CA ALA A 354 16.44 10.60 -14.84
C ALA A 354 15.97 10.62 -16.30
N THR A 355 16.37 9.63 -17.12
CA THR A 355 15.92 9.48 -18.51
C THR A 355 14.77 8.48 -18.60
N ASP A 356 13.79 8.76 -19.46
CA ASP A 356 12.65 7.85 -19.64
C ASP A 356 13.09 6.58 -20.36
N LYS A 357 12.74 5.42 -19.81
CA LYS A 357 13.08 4.10 -20.36
C LYS A 357 11.79 3.30 -20.52
N PRO A 358 11.41 2.88 -21.74
CA PRO A 358 10.18 2.13 -21.95
C PRO A 358 10.17 0.79 -21.20
N THR A 359 9.14 0.54 -20.38
CA THR A 359 8.99 -0.74 -19.64
C THR A 359 8.97 -1.97 -20.56
N LYS A 360 8.50 -1.85 -21.80
CA LYS A 360 8.44 -2.98 -22.77
C LYS A 360 9.81 -3.61 -23.07
N ARG A 361 10.92 -2.90 -22.85
CA ARG A 361 12.29 -3.39 -23.10
C ARG A 361 13.06 -3.66 -21.80
N PHE A 362 12.39 -3.57 -20.65
CA PHE A 362 13.04 -3.78 -19.37
C PHE A 362 13.21 -5.27 -19.07
N SER A 363 14.45 -5.66 -18.77
CA SER A 363 14.78 -6.99 -18.24
C SER A 363 15.27 -6.81 -16.82
N TRP A 364 14.48 -7.21 -15.84
CA TRP A 364 14.79 -7.01 -14.43
C TRP A 364 16.02 -7.81 -13.98
N ASN A 365 16.30 -8.97 -14.58
CA ASN A 365 17.38 -9.88 -14.17
C ASN A 365 18.68 -9.75 -14.98
N ASN A 366 18.71 -8.91 -16.01
CA ASN A 366 19.88 -8.70 -16.86
C ASN A 366 20.10 -7.21 -17.22
N GLY A 367 19.12 -6.35 -16.97
CA GLY A 367 19.11 -4.94 -17.38
C GLY A 367 19.43 -3.94 -16.26
N VAL A 368 19.66 -4.39 -15.03
CA VAL A 368 20.03 -3.55 -13.88
C VAL A 368 21.41 -3.93 -13.34
N ALA A 369 22.16 -2.95 -12.84
CA ALA A 369 23.58 -3.15 -12.51
C ALA A 369 23.80 -3.90 -11.18
N ASN A 370 22.79 -3.94 -10.32
CA ASN A 370 22.88 -4.45 -8.95
C ASN A 370 22.32 -5.86 -8.76
N VAL A 371 21.92 -6.54 -9.84
CA VAL A 371 21.38 -7.91 -9.76
C VAL A 371 22.49 -8.95 -9.91
N VAL A 372 22.49 -9.94 -9.01
CA VAL A 372 23.43 -11.05 -9.00
C VAL A 372 22.66 -12.36 -8.96
N LYS A 373 22.93 -13.26 -9.91
CA LYS A 373 22.41 -14.64 -9.85
C LYS A 373 23.17 -15.42 -8.78
N ILE A 374 22.44 -16.02 -7.84
CA ILE A 374 23.02 -16.77 -6.72
C ILE A 374 23.08 -18.26 -7.03
N LYS A 375 21.95 -18.84 -7.44
CA LYS A 375 21.81 -20.28 -7.67
C LYS A 375 20.64 -20.56 -8.59
N THR A 376 20.53 -21.80 -9.05
CA THR A 376 19.31 -22.35 -9.63
C THR A 376 18.84 -23.48 -8.72
N TYR A 377 17.60 -23.40 -8.23
CA TYR A 377 17.04 -24.46 -7.39
C TYR A 377 16.80 -25.73 -8.22
N PRO A 378 16.95 -26.94 -7.63
CA PRO A 378 16.56 -28.17 -8.30
C PRO A 378 15.04 -28.19 -8.52
N GLN A 379 14.59 -28.92 -9.55
CA GLN A 379 13.18 -28.96 -9.94
C GLN A 379 12.25 -29.42 -8.81
N THR A 380 12.75 -30.27 -7.91
CA THR A 380 12.03 -30.75 -6.71
C THR A 380 11.64 -29.64 -5.75
N MET A 381 12.30 -28.47 -5.81
CA MET A 381 12.03 -27.33 -4.95
C MET A 381 10.95 -26.40 -5.51
N LYS A 382 10.53 -26.57 -6.78
CA LYS A 382 9.51 -25.72 -7.42
C LYS A 382 8.26 -25.47 -6.54
N PRO A 383 7.60 -26.48 -5.94
CA PRO A 383 6.40 -26.24 -5.12
C PRO A 383 6.68 -25.43 -3.85
N VAL A 384 7.93 -25.34 -3.41
CA VAL A 384 8.35 -24.60 -2.22
C VAL A 384 8.70 -23.15 -2.57
N VAL A 385 9.45 -22.93 -3.65
CA VAL A 385 10.00 -21.62 -4.04
C VAL A 385 9.14 -20.87 -5.06
N GLN A 386 8.12 -21.50 -5.62
CA GLN A 386 7.13 -20.88 -6.51
C GLN A 386 5.75 -21.40 -6.15
N HIS A 387 5.01 -20.60 -5.37
CA HIS A 387 3.63 -20.87 -5.02
C HIS A 387 2.72 -19.83 -5.70
N TYR A 388 1.65 -20.31 -6.32
CA TYR A 388 0.64 -19.48 -6.97
C TYR A 388 -0.69 -19.75 -6.27
N PHE A 389 -1.35 -18.69 -5.81
CA PHE A 389 -2.65 -18.80 -5.15
C PHE A 389 -3.73 -19.02 -6.22
N GLU A 390 -4.70 -19.88 -5.92
CA GLU A 390 -5.81 -20.14 -6.85
C GLU A 390 -6.66 -18.87 -7.04
N GLU A 391 -7.17 -18.66 -8.26
CA GLU A 391 -8.15 -17.61 -8.51
C GLU A 391 -9.49 -18.04 -7.89
N GLY A 392 -9.77 -17.56 -6.68
CA GLY A 392 -11.03 -17.77 -5.97
C GLY A 392 -12.23 -17.08 -6.58
#